data_AF-A0AA43HTU7-F1
#
_entry.id   AF-A0AA43HTU7-F1
#
_cell.length_a   1.000
_cell.length_b   1.000
_cell.length_c   1.000
_cell.angle_alpha   90.00
_cell.angle_beta   90.00
_cell.angle_gamma   90.00
#
_symmetry.space_group_name_H-M   'P 1'
#
loop_
_entity.id
_entity.type
_entity.pdbx_description
1 polymer ?
#
loop_
_entity_poly.entity_id
_entity_poly.type
_entity_poly.pdbx_seq_one_letter_code
_entity_poly.pdbx_strand_id
1 'polypeptide(L)'
;MVPIERRLDIISRISESPILIAFNNLLLGESISVPNTTDLNEVDKIYFNTLIAFQTNNKSLFEEYYNIKRKSNPNKESPPPFVNNDFFIFSLLLGIIKFNIDKTWMQNVLSIRNKTPITITFENILNEDYLSKSNLKEIILIYLYLNKNENLTNELLTNTYQHISNNTEQIFNDKNDFYTLCSLRAYNLIIEQKEYSHLLFLFQKKFLHRIKYLSWIVQTGVFLMLLLGVVQLISLVPSINDFFNKFDPIFGVLGFSIVGNFIAPFSKFTYKIIAQLLGYPKGLLDNERSI
;
A
#
# COMPACT_ATOMS: atom_id res chain seq x y z
N MET A 1 16.89 -4.37 -2.08
CA MET A 1 16.06 -5.32 -1.29
C MET A 1 16.68 -5.44 0.08
N VAL A 2 15.90 -5.25 1.15
CA VAL A 2 16.39 -5.52 2.52
C VAL A 2 16.52 -7.03 2.69
N PRO A 3 17.71 -7.58 3.04
CA PRO A 3 17.90 -9.02 3.24
C PRO A 3 16.92 -9.58 4.28
N ILE A 4 16.49 -10.83 4.08
CA ILE A 4 15.50 -11.49 4.94
C ILE A 4 16.06 -11.66 6.36
N GLU A 5 17.35 -11.97 6.47
CA GLU A 5 18.08 -12.18 7.71
C GLU A 5 18.01 -10.92 8.59
N ARG A 6 18.20 -9.74 7.98
CA ARG A 6 18.10 -8.45 8.68
C ARG A 6 16.69 -8.15 9.17
N ARG A 7 15.67 -8.60 8.45
CA ARG A 7 14.27 -8.45 8.90
C ARG A 7 14.01 -9.29 10.14
N LEU A 8 14.56 -10.50 10.21
CA LEU A 8 14.42 -11.37 11.37
C LEU A 8 15.10 -10.77 12.61
N ASP A 9 16.30 -10.21 12.46
CA ASP A 9 17.00 -9.51 13.55
C ASP A 9 16.16 -8.36 14.11
N ILE A 10 15.58 -7.52 13.24
CA ILE A 10 14.74 -6.39 13.66
C ILE A 10 13.48 -6.87 14.38
N ILE A 11 12.82 -7.92 13.87
CA ILE A 11 11.64 -8.51 14.50
C ILE A 11 11.97 -9.02 15.91
N SER A 12 13.12 -9.67 16.08
CA SER A 12 13.61 -10.09 17.40
C SER A 12 13.75 -8.90 18.34
N ARG A 13 14.44 -7.84 17.91
CA ARG A 13 14.63 -6.63 18.74
C ARG A 13 13.31 -5.93 19.10
N ILE A 14 12.35 -5.87 18.17
CA ILE A 14 11.02 -5.31 18.45
C ILE A 14 10.38 -6.06 19.61
N SER A 15 10.45 -7.39 19.61
CA SER A 15 9.79 -8.23 20.62
C SER A 15 10.35 -8.05 22.04
N GLU A 16 11.53 -7.46 22.19
CA GLU A 16 12.23 -7.26 23.46
C GLU A 16 11.76 -6.01 24.23
N SER A 17 11.11 -5.05 23.57
CA SER A 17 10.75 -3.76 24.18
C SER A 17 9.31 -3.34 23.91
N PRO A 18 8.50 -3.11 24.96
CA PRO A 18 7.14 -2.58 24.81
C PRO A 18 7.05 -1.26 24.04
N ILE A 19 8.08 -0.41 24.13
CA ILE A 19 8.14 0.86 23.39
C ILE A 19 8.25 0.60 21.89
N LEU A 20 9.11 -0.36 21.49
CA LEU A 20 9.31 -0.76 20.11
C LEU A 20 8.05 -1.43 19.54
N ILE A 21 7.41 -2.30 20.32
CA ILE A 21 6.13 -2.93 19.94
C ILE A 21 5.07 -1.86 19.69
N ALA A 22 4.85 -0.94 20.63
CA ALA A 22 3.83 0.10 20.44
C ALA A 22 4.14 1.04 19.27
N PHE A 23 5.42 1.37 19.04
CA PHE A 23 5.79 2.16 17.88
C PHE A 23 5.55 1.39 16.57
N ASN A 24 5.96 0.13 16.51
CA ASN A 24 5.71 -0.71 15.34
C ASN A 24 4.21 -0.86 15.06
N ASN A 25 3.39 -1.07 16.10
CA ASN A 25 1.94 -1.13 15.97
C ASN A 25 1.35 0.20 15.46
N LEU A 26 1.86 1.35 15.93
CA LEU A 26 1.50 2.66 15.37
C LEU A 26 1.79 2.72 13.87
N LEU A 27 2.99 2.30 13.44
CA LEU A 27 3.43 2.32 12.04
C LEU A 27 2.58 1.40 11.13
N LEU A 28 2.13 0.28 11.67
CA LEU A 28 1.27 -0.71 10.99
C LEU A 28 -0.22 -0.36 11.06
N GLY A 29 -0.62 0.58 11.93
CA GLY A 29 -2.03 0.89 12.19
C GLY A 29 -2.74 -0.17 13.03
N GLU A 30 -1.98 -0.98 13.78
CA GLU A 30 -2.47 -2.00 14.69
C GLU A 30 -2.81 -1.40 16.07
N SER A 31 -3.60 -2.11 16.87
CA SER A 31 -3.96 -1.67 18.22
C SER A 31 -2.73 -1.58 19.13
N ILE A 32 -2.66 -0.50 19.91
CA ILE A 32 -1.60 -0.31 20.91
C ILE A 32 -2.09 -0.85 22.26
N SER A 33 -1.40 -1.86 22.78
CA SER A 33 -1.61 -2.38 24.12
C SER A 33 -0.66 -1.70 25.10
N VAL A 34 -1.22 -1.26 26.23
CA VAL A 34 -0.41 -0.81 27.37
C VAL A 34 0.04 -2.06 28.14
N PRO A 35 1.33 -2.20 28.49
CA PRO A 35 1.79 -3.30 29.32
C PRO A 35 1.03 -3.36 30.65
N ASN A 36 0.56 -4.54 31.05
CA ASN A 36 -0.15 -4.77 32.32
C ASN A 36 0.78 -4.74 33.56
N THR A 37 1.94 -4.12 33.46
CA THR A 37 2.92 -4.04 34.56
C THR A 37 2.62 -2.84 35.44
N THR A 38 2.48 -3.06 36.74
CA THR A 38 2.28 -2.02 37.76
C THR A 38 3.43 -1.00 37.86
N ASP A 39 4.55 -1.26 37.21
CA ASP A 39 5.80 -0.48 37.30
C ASP A 39 6.10 0.38 36.06
N LEU A 40 5.10 0.70 35.23
CA LEU A 40 5.31 1.66 34.14
C LEU A 40 5.72 3.02 34.71
N ASN A 41 6.90 3.50 34.31
CA ASN A 41 7.32 4.85 34.66
C ASN A 41 6.37 5.89 34.02
N GLU A 42 6.34 7.10 34.58
CA GLU A 42 5.42 8.14 34.11
C GLU A 42 5.63 8.50 32.64
N VAL A 43 6.87 8.46 32.14
CA VAL A 43 7.21 8.81 30.76
C VAL A 43 6.61 7.79 29.78
N ASP A 44 6.73 6.50 30.09
CA ASP A 44 6.18 5.41 29.29
C ASP A 44 4.66 5.47 29.30
N LYS A 45 4.05 5.72 30.46
CA LYS A 45 2.59 5.93 30.55
C LYS A 45 2.13 7.07 29.64
N ILE A 46 2.82 8.21 29.67
CA ILE A 46 2.50 9.34 28.79
C ILE A 46 2.69 8.92 27.32
N TYR A 47 3.79 8.24 26.97
CA TYR A 47 4.06 7.76 25.62
C TYR A 47 2.93 6.88 25.07
N PHE A 48 2.55 5.80 25.77
CA PHE A 48 1.49 4.89 25.30
C PHE A 48 0.16 5.61 25.14
N ASN A 49 -0.23 6.42 26.13
CA ASN A 49 -1.51 7.13 26.05
C ASN A 49 -1.54 8.20 24.96
N THR A 50 -0.40 8.85 24.69
CA THR A 50 -0.25 9.79 23.57
C THR A 50 -0.50 9.08 22.24
N LEU A 51 0.05 7.88 22.07
CA LEU A 51 -0.17 7.07 20.87
C LEU A 51 -1.62 6.59 20.74
N ILE A 52 -2.22 6.11 21.83
CA ILE A 52 -3.63 5.70 21.85
C ILE A 52 -4.53 6.89 21.48
N ALA A 53 -4.28 8.07 22.05
CA ALA A 53 -5.03 9.28 21.74
C ALA A 53 -4.88 9.67 20.26
N PHE A 54 -3.68 9.56 19.69
CA PHE A 54 -3.44 9.80 18.27
C PHE A 54 -4.22 8.82 17.38
N GLN A 55 -4.15 7.51 17.66
CA GLN A 55 -4.83 6.47 16.87
C GLN A 55 -6.36 6.58 16.95
N THR A 56 -6.89 6.82 18.15
CA THR A 56 -8.34 6.96 18.39
C THR A 56 -8.89 8.33 18.02
N ASN A 57 -8.04 9.24 17.50
CA ASN A 57 -8.40 10.61 17.16
C ASN A 57 -9.00 11.39 18.36
N ASN A 58 -8.54 11.11 19.57
CA ASN A 58 -9.05 11.71 20.80
C ASN A 58 -8.17 12.89 21.26
N LYS A 59 -8.54 14.10 20.83
CA LYS A 59 -7.82 15.34 21.18
C LYS A 59 -7.76 15.60 22.70
N SER A 60 -8.87 15.42 23.41
CA SER A 60 -8.93 15.70 24.85
C SER A 60 -7.96 14.82 25.65
N LEU A 61 -7.90 13.53 25.29
CA LEU A 61 -6.96 12.59 25.90
C LEU A 61 -5.52 12.98 25.59
N PHE A 62 -5.23 13.37 24.35
CA PHE A 62 -3.90 13.84 23.97
C PHE A 62 -3.48 15.08 24.77
N GLU A 63 -4.37 16.07 24.89
CA GLU A 63 -4.10 17.30 25.64
C GLU A 63 -3.87 17.04 27.13
N GLU A 64 -4.58 16.11 27.75
CA GLU A 64 -4.36 15.70 29.15
C GLU A 64 -2.90 15.27 29.37
N TYR A 65 -2.44 14.30 28.59
CA TYR A 65 -1.08 13.76 28.70
C TYR A 65 0.00 14.75 28.23
N TYR A 66 -0.28 15.52 27.18
CA TYR A 66 0.59 16.60 26.74
C TYR A 66 0.77 17.67 27.80
N ASN A 67 -0.31 18.08 28.50
CA ASN A 67 -0.25 19.11 29.54
C ASN A 67 0.53 18.65 30.77
N ILE A 68 0.44 17.35 31.13
CA ILE A 68 1.30 16.78 32.18
C ILE A 68 2.77 16.97 31.79
N LYS A 69 3.12 16.68 30.54
CA LYS A 69 4.50 16.80 30.08
C LYS A 69 4.94 18.25 29.90
N ARG A 70 4.09 19.13 29.38
CA ARG A 70 4.38 20.56 29.16
C ARG A 70 4.78 21.29 30.45
N LYS A 71 4.26 20.85 31.61
CA LYS A 71 4.64 21.39 32.93
C LYS A 71 6.11 21.16 33.26
N SER A 72 6.74 20.14 32.67
CA SER A 72 8.19 20.02 32.73
C SER A 72 8.81 21.08 31.81
N ASN A 73 9.64 21.96 32.39
CA ASN A 73 10.44 22.95 31.68
C ASN A 73 11.86 22.40 31.51
N PRO A 74 12.11 21.54 30.50
CA PRO A 74 13.45 20.99 30.31
C PRO A 74 14.46 22.08 29.97
N ASN A 75 15.66 21.90 30.50
CA ASN A 75 16.86 22.66 30.17
C ASN A 75 17.95 21.69 29.67
N LYS A 76 19.10 22.22 29.22
CA LYS A 76 20.22 21.40 28.71
C LYS A 76 20.80 20.42 29.74
N GLU A 77 20.54 20.66 31.03
CA GLU A 77 21.01 19.83 32.15
C GLU A 77 19.95 18.84 32.64
N SER A 78 18.76 18.83 32.03
CA SER A 78 17.66 17.97 32.45
C SER A 78 18.00 16.50 32.20
N PRO A 79 17.74 15.60 33.16
CA PRO A 79 18.22 14.23 33.09
C PRO A 79 17.71 13.52 31.82
N PRO A 80 18.62 12.89 31.06
CA PRO A 80 18.29 12.17 29.84
C PRO A 80 17.65 10.84 30.23
N PRO A 81 16.31 10.77 30.15
CA PRO A 81 15.80 9.83 29.16
C PRO A 81 14.74 10.43 28.24
N PHE A 82 14.02 11.49 28.61
CA PHE A 82 12.84 11.90 27.82
C PHE A 82 13.15 12.86 26.67
N VAL A 83 14.05 13.83 26.86
CA VAL A 83 14.36 14.87 25.84
C VAL A 83 15.03 14.24 24.61
N ASN A 84 15.75 13.13 24.82
CA ASN A 84 16.50 12.45 23.76
C ASN A 84 15.82 11.18 23.24
N ASN A 85 14.60 10.85 23.70
CA ASN A 85 13.86 9.69 23.20
C ASN A 85 13.12 10.04 21.90
N ASP A 86 13.66 9.56 20.77
CA ASP A 86 13.08 9.80 19.44
C ASP A 86 11.65 9.28 19.29
N PHE A 87 11.32 8.13 19.88
CA PHE A 87 9.96 7.56 19.84
C PHE A 87 8.94 8.49 20.50
N PHE A 88 9.29 9.00 21.69
CA PHE A 88 8.41 9.86 22.45
C PHE A 88 8.26 11.25 21.84
N ILE A 89 9.35 11.85 21.37
CA ILE A 89 9.27 13.16 20.72
C ILE A 89 8.47 13.08 19.42
N PHE A 90 8.66 12.01 18.63
CA PHE A 90 7.89 11.82 17.41
C PHE A 90 6.39 11.62 17.68
N SER A 91 6.01 10.84 18.72
CA SER A 91 4.60 10.63 19.06
C SER A 91 3.91 11.92 19.51
N LEU A 92 4.58 12.75 20.31
CA LEU A 92 4.10 14.08 20.68
C LEU A 92 3.96 14.98 19.46
N LEU A 93 4.97 15.01 18.58
CA LEU A 93 4.97 15.81 17.36
C LEU A 93 3.80 15.45 16.44
N LEU A 94 3.50 14.16 16.28
CA LEU A 94 2.35 13.68 15.51
C LEU A 94 1.03 14.26 16.03
N GLY A 95 0.77 14.16 17.34
CA GLY A 95 -0.48 14.67 17.90
C GLY A 95 -0.56 16.19 18.00
N ILE A 96 0.56 16.88 18.25
CA ILE A 96 0.60 18.35 18.24
C ILE A 96 0.14 18.87 16.89
N ILE A 97 0.67 18.31 15.80
CA ILE A 97 0.30 18.77 14.46
C ILE A 97 -1.11 18.32 14.09
N LYS A 98 -1.46 17.04 14.33
CA LYS A 98 -2.79 16.50 14.02
C LYS A 98 -3.93 17.26 14.71
N PHE A 99 -3.75 17.63 15.98
CA PHE A 99 -4.78 18.29 16.79
C PHE A 99 -4.65 19.82 16.84
N ASN A 100 -3.71 20.37 16.06
CA ASN A 100 -3.40 21.81 15.99
C ASN A 100 -3.16 22.41 17.38
N ILE A 101 -2.26 21.79 18.14
CA ILE A 101 -1.82 22.25 19.46
C ILE A 101 -0.67 23.25 19.30
N ASP A 102 -0.54 24.17 20.25
CA ASP A 102 0.55 25.14 20.31
C ASP A 102 1.94 24.45 20.22
N LYS A 103 2.74 24.90 19.25
CA LYS A 103 4.04 24.32 18.89
C LYS A 103 5.19 24.82 19.77
N THR A 104 5.01 25.88 20.55
CA THR A 104 6.12 26.59 21.26
C THR A 104 6.92 25.69 22.19
N TRP A 105 6.24 24.88 23.00
CA TRP A 105 6.92 23.99 23.95
C TRP A 105 7.76 22.93 23.22
N MET A 106 7.24 22.37 22.12
CA MET A 106 7.99 21.41 21.31
C MET A 106 9.19 22.06 20.62
N GLN A 107 9.06 23.30 20.11
CA GLN A 107 10.19 24.06 19.56
C GLN A 107 11.31 24.22 20.60
N ASN A 108 10.95 24.56 21.84
CA ASN A 108 11.91 24.68 22.94
C ASN A 108 12.59 23.33 23.22
N VAL A 109 11.83 22.24 23.31
CA VAL A 109 12.36 20.89 23.53
C VAL A 109 13.33 20.49 22.41
N LEU A 110 12.99 20.72 21.15
CA LEU A 110 13.88 20.40 20.02
C LEU A 110 15.16 21.24 20.04
N SER A 111 15.08 22.52 20.43
CA SER A 111 16.24 23.42 20.46
C SER A 111 17.32 23.04 21.48
N ILE A 112 16.97 22.32 22.53
CA ILE A 112 17.92 21.85 23.57
C ILE A 112 18.46 20.45 23.28
N ARG A 113 17.91 19.74 22.30
CA ARG A 113 18.40 18.41 21.89
C ARG A 113 19.72 18.51 21.14
N ASN A 114 20.48 17.42 21.17
CA ASN A 114 21.64 17.28 20.30
C ASN A 114 21.21 17.41 18.83
N LYS A 115 21.94 18.19 18.04
CA LYS A 115 21.66 18.38 16.61
C LYS A 115 22.05 17.14 15.81
N THR A 116 21.17 16.14 15.84
CA THR A 116 21.24 14.94 15.00
C THR A 116 20.40 15.13 13.73
N PRO A 117 20.61 14.32 12.68
CA PRO A 117 19.73 14.33 11.50
C PRO A 117 18.24 14.12 11.84
N ILE A 118 17.95 13.32 12.87
CA ILE A 118 16.57 13.09 13.35
C ILE A 118 15.99 14.36 13.96
N THR A 119 16.73 15.04 14.84
CA THR A 119 16.29 16.29 15.46
C THR A 119 16.06 17.39 14.42
N ILE A 120 16.95 17.52 13.43
CA ILE A 120 16.77 18.45 12.30
C ILE A 120 15.50 18.12 11.53
N THR A 121 15.27 16.82 11.26
CA THR A 121 14.05 16.38 10.57
C THR A 121 12.79 16.70 11.37
N PHE A 122 12.80 16.54 12.70
CA PHE A 122 11.66 16.90 13.55
C PHE A 122 11.40 18.41 13.58
N GLU A 123 12.45 19.23 13.63
CA GLU A 123 12.33 20.69 13.54
C GLU A 123 11.68 21.10 12.22
N ASN A 124 12.14 20.51 11.11
CA ASN A 124 11.61 20.77 9.79
C ASN A 124 10.14 20.31 9.66
N ILE A 125 9.77 19.16 10.22
CA ILE A 125 8.37 18.72 10.26
C ILE A 125 7.51 19.74 11.02
N LEU A 126 7.97 20.21 12.17
CA LEU A 126 7.21 21.16 13.00
C LEU A 126 6.99 22.51 12.28
N ASN A 127 7.97 22.91 11.47
CA ASN A 127 7.96 24.10 10.61
C ASN A 127 7.34 23.87 9.22
N GLU A 128 6.84 22.66 8.95
CA GLU A 128 6.21 22.27 7.68
C GLU A 128 7.17 22.33 6.46
N ASP A 129 8.49 22.28 6.70
CA ASP A 129 9.54 22.21 5.67
C ASP A 129 9.87 20.75 5.30
N TYR A 130 8.96 20.10 4.59
CA TYR A 130 9.10 18.69 4.22
C TYR A 130 10.13 18.45 3.09
N LEU A 131 10.52 19.50 2.35
CA LEU A 131 11.39 19.41 1.17
C LEU A 131 12.86 19.71 1.45
N SER A 132 13.20 20.09 2.68
CA SER A 132 14.59 20.34 3.10
C SER A 132 15.52 19.17 2.75
N LYS A 133 16.69 19.49 2.17
CA LYS A 133 17.73 18.50 1.84
C LYS A 133 18.34 17.83 3.07
N SER A 134 18.21 18.46 4.24
CA SER A 134 18.71 17.95 5.51
C SER A 134 17.76 16.93 6.17
N ASN A 135 16.60 16.67 5.57
CA ASN A 135 15.62 15.71 6.09
C ASN A 135 16.04 14.27 5.83
N LEU A 136 15.82 13.43 6.84
CA LEU A 136 15.70 11.99 6.66
C LEU A 136 14.36 11.68 6.01
N LYS A 137 14.38 11.36 4.72
CA LYS A 137 13.18 11.21 3.88
C LYS A 137 12.27 10.08 4.35
N GLU A 138 12.83 9.07 5.02
CA GLU A 138 12.07 7.97 5.62
C GLU A 138 11.13 8.47 6.72
N ILE A 139 11.63 9.33 7.60
CA ILE A 139 10.83 9.91 8.70
C ILE A 139 9.75 10.84 8.14
N ILE A 140 10.08 11.67 7.14
CA ILE A 140 9.11 12.53 6.45
C ILE A 140 7.99 11.69 5.82
N LEU A 141 8.35 10.61 5.11
CA LEU A 141 7.39 9.75 4.46
C LEU A 141 6.42 9.12 5.48
N ILE A 142 6.95 8.62 6.59
CA ILE A 142 6.14 8.04 7.69
C ILE A 142 5.24 9.10 8.33
N TYR A 143 5.78 10.28 8.62
CA TYR A 143 5.01 11.38 9.18
C TYR A 143 3.82 11.77 8.29
N LEU A 144 4.05 11.95 6.99
CA LEU A 144 3.01 12.31 6.02
C LEU A 144 1.97 11.18 5.89
N TYR A 145 2.42 9.93 5.84
CA TYR A 145 1.54 8.76 5.80
C TYR A 145 0.63 8.68 7.03
N LEU A 146 1.17 8.81 8.25
CA LEU A 146 0.40 8.70 9.49
C LEU A 146 -0.60 9.85 9.68
N ASN A 147 -0.29 11.06 9.20
CA ASN A 147 -1.22 12.19 9.24
C ASN A 147 -2.18 12.23 8.05
N LYS A 148 -2.20 11.19 7.20
CA LYS A 148 -3.05 11.09 6.01
C LYS A 148 -2.93 12.31 5.09
N ASN A 149 -1.72 12.87 4.98
CA ASN A 149 -1.50 14.04 4.15
C ASN A 149 -1.44 13.65 2.67
N GLU A 150 -2.13 14.40 1.82
CA GLU A 150 -2.23 14.17 0.37
C GLU A 150 -0.90 14.45 -0.39
N ASN A 151 0.12 14.97 0.30
CA ASN A 151 1.40 15.39 -0.27
C ASN A 151 2.40 14.24 -0.54
N LEU A 152 1.94 12.99 -0.63
CA LEU A 152 2.80 11.85 -0.98
C LEU A 152 3.12 11.87 -2.48
N THR A 153 4.22 12.50 -2.86
CA THR A 153 4.65 12.59 -4.26
C THR A 153 5.44 11.35 -4.70
N ASN A 154 5.32 10.99 -5.98
CA ASN A 154 6.15 9.93 -6.60
C ASN A 154 7.66 10.22 -6.48
N GLU A 155 8.02 11.50 -6.46
CA GLU A 155 9.39 11.94 -6.24
C GLU A 155 9.87 11.58 -4.83
N LEU A 156 9.09 11.88 -3.79
CA LEU A 156 9.41 11.50 -2.41
C LEU A 156 9.57 9.98 -2.30
N LEU A 157 8.62 9.19 -2.83
CA LEU A 157 8.69 7.73 -2.81
C LEU A 157 9.94 7.18 -3.52
N THR A 158 10.28 7.72 -4.68
CA THR A 158 11.43 7.26 -5.48
C THR A 158 12.74 7.65 -4.82
N ASN A 159 12.84 8.87 -4.31
CA ASN A 159 14.01 9.35 -3.60
C ASN A 159 14.25 8.58 -2.30
N THR A 160 13.19 8.32 -1.53
CA THR A 160 13.28 7.50 -0.30
C THR A 160 13.68 6.07 -0.63
N TYR A 161 13.12 5.47 -1.70
CA TYR A 161 13.51 4.13 -2.15
C TYR A 161 15.00 4.03 -2.50
N GLN A 162 15.49 5.00 -3.29
CA GLN A 162 16.90 5.04 -3.70
C GLN A 162 17.80 5.21 -2.48
N HIS A 163 17.44 6.09 -1.55
CA HIS A 163 18.21 6.29 -0.33
C HIS A 163 18.30 5.01 0.53
N ILE A 164 17.18 4.35 0.81
CA ILE A 164 17.17 3.10 1.59
C ILE A 164 17.97 2.01 0.87
N SER A 165 17.79 1.88 -0.44
CA SER A 165 18.46 0.82 -1.23
C SER A 165 19.98 1.02 -1.27
N ASN A 166 20.45 2.26 -1.36
CA ASN A 166 21.88 2.57 -1.41
C ASN A 166 22.55 2.54 -0.02
N ASN A 167 21.79 2.75 1.06
CA ASN A 167 22.32 2.84 2.43
C ASN A 167 21.84 1.70 3.34
N THR A 168 21.41 0.57 2.77
CA THR A 168 20.83 -0.55 3.52
C THR A 168 21.74 -1.00 4.67
N GLU A 169 23.04 -1.20 4.44
CA GLU A 169 23.94 -1.64 5.50
C GLU A 169 24.05 -0.63 6.65
N GLN A 170 24.18 0.65 6.34
CA GLN A 170 24.28 1.69 7.35
C GLN A 170 23.00 1.77 8.18
N ILE A 171 21.83 1.79 7.55
CA ILE A 171 20.53 1.95 8.22
C ILE A 171 20.26 0.79 9.18
N PHE A 172 20.52 -0.45 8.75
CA PHE A 172 20.14 -1.65 9.52
C PHE A 172 21.23 -2.14 10.48
N ASN A 173 22.48 -1.67 10.34
CA ASN A 173 23.54 -1.90 11.32
C ASN A 173 23.63 -0.79 12.37
N ASP A 174 23.00 0.36 12.14
CA ASP A 174 22.96 1.43 13.13
C ASP A 174 22.17 0.99 14.38
N LYS A 175 22.57 1.50 15.55
CA LYS A 175 21.93 1.20 16.84
C LYS A 175 20.70 2.08 17.10
N ASN A 176 20.24 2.84 16.10
CA ASN A 176 19.05 3.68 16.23
C ASN A 176 17.81 2.92 15.77
N ASP A 177 17.10 2.29 16.71
CA ASP A 177 15.88 1.54 16.43
C ASP A 177 14.76 2.41 15.86
N PHE A 178 14.65 3.68 16.27
CA PHE A 178 13.62 4.58 15.77
C PHE A 178 13.78 4.80 14.26
N TYR A 179 14.98 5.17 13.81
CA TYR A 179 15.26 5.39 12.41
C TYR A 179 15.17 4.10 11.59
N THR A 180 15.62 2.98 12.18
CA THR A 180 15.51 1.65 11.55
C THR A 180 14.05 1.28 11.27
N LEU A 181 13.16 1.45 12.26
CA LEU A 181 11.74 1.14 12.11
C LEU A 181 11.04 2.06 11.11
N CYS A 182 11.34 3.36 11.14
CA CYS A 182 10.83 4.30 10.15
C CYS A 182 11.27 3.90 8.73
N SER A 183 12.54 3.52 8.56
CA SER A 183 13.10 3.12 7.26
C SER A 183 12.48 1.81 6.75
N LEU A 184 12.31 0.82 7.63
CA LEU A 184 11.68 -0.45 7.28
C LEU A 184 10.22 -0.23 6.85
N ARG A 185 9.44 0.54 7.63
CA ARG A 185 8.05 0.82 7.26
C ARG A 185 7.98 1.65 5.98
N ALA A 186 8.84 2.65 5.81
CA ALA A 186 8.90 3.48 4.61
C ALA A 186 9.17 2.61 3.36
N TYR A 187 10.10 1.66 3.45
CA TYR A 187 10.37 0.71 2.38
C TYR A 187 9.14 -0.15 2.05
N ASN A 188 8.47 -0.69 3.08
CA ASN A 188 7.26 -1.49 2.89
C ASN A 188 6.12 -0.67 2.28
N LEU A 189 5.92 0.59 2.71
CA LEU A 189 4.92 1.49 2.12
C LEU A 189 5.19 1.77 0.64
N ILE A 190 6.45 2.00 0.27
CA ILE A 190 6.82 2.22 -1.13
C ILE A 190 6.53 0.96 -1.95
N ILE A 191 6.85 -0.22 -1.40
CA ILE A 191 6.54 -1.50 -2.03
C ILE A 191 5.04 -1.68 -2.15
N GLU A 192 4.25 -1.49 -1.10
CA GLU A 192 2.79 -1.55 -1.14
C GLU A 192 2.28 -0.63 -2.26
N GLN A 193 2.66 0.64 -2.26
CA GLN A 193 2.17 1.60 -3.26
C GLN A 193 2.65 1.30 -4.70
N LYS A 194 3.88 0.80 -4.90
CA LYS A 194 4.43 0.50 -6.24
C LYS A 194 4.09 -0.90 -6.76
N GLU A 195 4.12 -1.93 -5.91
CA GLU A 195 3.86 -3.33 -6.27
C GLU A 195 2.38 -3.60 -6.46
N TYR A 196 1.46 -3.01 -5.68
CA TYR A 196 0.03 -3.18 -5.98
C TYR A 196 -0.27 -2.68 -7.40
N SER A 197 0.27 -1.53 -7.82
CA SER A 197 0.04 -1.01 -9.18
C SER A 197 0.66 -1.90 -10.27
N HIS A 198 1.91 -2.34 -10.11
CA HIS A 198 2.61 -3.10 -11.14
C HIS A 198 2.18 -4.58 -11.21
N LEU A 199 1.98 -5.26 -10.07
CA LEU A 199 1.49 -6.63 -10.04
C LEU A 199 0.03 -6.72 -10.49
N LEU A 200 -0.82 -5.75 -10.14
CA LEU A 200 -2.19 -5.68 -10.67
C LEU A 200 -2.18 -5.43 -12.18
N PHE A 201 -1.28 -4.60 -12.70
CA PHE A 201 -1.12 -4.40 -14.14
C PHE A 201 -0.66 -5.68 -14.86
N LEU A 202 0.36 -6.36 -14.33
CA LEU A 202 0.83 -7.64 -14.88
C LEU A 202 -0.23 -8.74 -14.77
N PHE A 203 -0.96 -8.77 -13.66
CA PHE A 203 -2.08 -9.68 -13.45
C PHE A 203 -3.19 -9.40 -14.45
N GLN A 204 -3.64 -8.15 -14.60
CA GLN A 204 -4.64 -7.75 -15.58
C GLN A 204 -4.22 -8.19 -16.99
N LYS A 205 -2.99 -7.88 -17.40
CA LYS A 205 -2.47 -8.27 -18.72
C LYS A 205 -2.49 -9.79 -18.92
N LYS A 206 -2.00 -10.57 -17.95
CA LYS A 206 -1.99 -12.04 -18.01
C LYS A 206 -3.40 -12.63 -17.94
N PHE A 207 -4.26 -12.06 -17.11
CA PHE A 207 -5.65 -12.48 -16.92
C PHE A 207 -6.42 -12.29 -18.23
N LEU A 208 -6.42 -11.09 -18.81
CA LEU A 208 -7.12 -10.82 -20.07
C LEU A 208 -6.60 -11.66 -21.24
N HIS A 209 -5.28 -11.91 -21.28
CA HIS A 209 -4.70 -12.81 -22.26
C HIS A 209 -5.24 -14.24 -22.11
N ARG A 210 -5.35 -14.76 -20.88
CA ARG A 210 -5.97 -16.07 -20.60
C ARG A 210 -7.44 -16.10 -20.94
N ILE A 211 -8.20 -15.03 -20.66
CA ILE A 211 -9.62 -14.92 -21.04
C ILE A 211 -9.77 -14.96 -22.56
N LYS A 212 -8.90 -14.27 -23.31
CA LYS A 212 -8.91 -14.30 -24.79
C LYS A 212 -8.67 -15.72 -25.30
N TYR A 213 -7.69 -16.42 -24.75
CA TYR A 213 -7.40 -17.80 -25.13
C TYR A 213 -8.55 -18.76 -24.78
N LEU A 214 -9.11 -18.65 -23.56
CA LEU A 214 -10.23 -19.47 -23.13
C LEU A 214 -11.49 -19.19 -23.97
N SER A 215 -11.72 -17.93 -24.33
CA SER A 215 -12.80 -17.52 -25.23
C SER A 215 -12.64 -18.15 -26.61
N TRP A 216 -11.42 -18.20 -27.15
CA TRP A 216 -11.13 -18.87 -28.41
C TRP A 216 -11.38 -20.39 -28.33
N ILE A 217 -11.00 -21.06 -27.23
CA ILE A 217 -11.30 -22.49 -27.01
C ILE A 217 -12.81 -22.73 -27.02
N VAL A 218 -13.55 -21.96 -26.23
CA VAL A 218 -15.02 -22.11 -26.13
C VAL A 218 -15.68 -21.85 -27.48
N GLN A 219 -15.24 -20.82 -28.21
CA GLN A 219 -15.75 -20.53 -29.55
C GLN A 219 -15.50 -21.69 -30.52
N THR A 220 -14.29 -22.23 -30.52
CA THR A 220 -13.91 -23.36 -31.39
C THR A 220 -14.70 -24.62 -31.03
N GLY A 221 -14.88 -24.91 -29.74
CA GLY A 221 -15.67 -26.04 -29.27
C GLY A 221 -17.14 -25.94 -29.67
N VAL A 222 -17.76 -24.77 -29.48
CA VAL A 222 -19.16 -24.53 -29.91
C VAL A 222 -19.29 -24.64 -31.42
N PHE A 223 -18.35 -24.09 -32.19
CA PHE A 223 -18.36 -24.19 -33.64
C PHE A 223 -18.24 -25.64 -34.14
N LEU A 224 -17.33 -26.43 -33.57
CA LEU A 224 -17.18 -27.84 -33.90
C LEU A 224 -18.44 -28.65 -33.54
N MET A 225 -19.03 -28.36 -32.39
CA MET A 225 -20.28 -29.00 -31.95
C MET A 225 -21.44 -28.68 -32.90
N LEU A 226 -21.55 -27.43 -33.36
CA LEU A 226 -22.55 -27.03 -34.35
C LEU A 226 -22.31 -27.74 -35.69
N LEU A 227 -21.06 -27.81 -36.17
CA LEU A 227 -20.74 -28.53 -37.40
C LEU A 227 -21.14 -30.01 -37.32
N LEU A 228 -20.76 -30.70 -36.23
CA LEU A 228 -21.12 -32.10 -36.02
C LEU A 228 -22.63 -32.29 -35.93
N GLY A 229 -23.33 -31.38 -35.25
CA GLY A 229 -24.79 -31.38 -35.16
C GLY A 229 -25.47 -31.23 -36.52
N VAL A 230 -24.97 -30.33 -37.37
CA VAL A 230 -25.48 -30.14 -38.75
C VAL A 230 -25.24 -31.40 -39.58
N VAL A 231 -24.04 -31.98 -39.53
CA VAL A 231 -23.72 -33.22 -40.25
C VAL A 231 -24.63 -34.37 -39.81
N GLN A 232 -24.86 -34.53 -38.50
CA GLN A 232 -25.78 -35.53 -37.98
C GLN A 232 -27.23 -35.29 -38.44
N LEU A 233 -27.71 -34.05 -38.40
CA LEU A 233 -29.05 -33.70 -38.88
C LEU A 233 -29.26 -34.00 -40.37
N ILE A 234 -28.27 -33.70 -41.20
CA ILE A 234 -28.29 -34.02 -42.64
C ILE A 234 -28.38 -35.54 -42.84
N SER A 235 -27.62 -36.31 -42.06
CA SER A 235 -27.60 -37.79 -42.19
C SER A 235 -28.88 -38.48 -41.70
N LEU A 236 -29.60 -37.87 -40.74
CA LEU A 236 -30.77 -38.48 -40.10
C LEU A 236 -32.09 -38.12 -40.79
N VAL A 237 -32.15 -37.00 -41.51
CA VAL A 237 -33.40 -36.47 -42.09
C VAL A 237 -33.26 -36.32 -43.61
N PRO A 238 -33.88 -37.20 -44.43
CA PRO A 238 -33.74 -37.19 -45.89
C PRO A 238 -34.13 -35.87 -46.54
N SER A 239 -35.16 -35.20 -46.02
CA SER A 239 -35.61 -33.90 -46.54
C SER A 239 -34.62 -32.76 -46.32
N ILE A 240 -33.75 -32.87 -45.31
CA ILE A 240 -32.66 -31.91 -45.07
C ILE A 240 -31.51 -32.19 -46.05
N ASN A 241 -31.20 -33.46 -46.30
CA ASN A 241 -30.18 -33.85 -47.28
C ASN A 241 -30.52 -33.34 -48.69
N ASP A 242 -31.77 -33.50 -49.13
CA ASP A 242 -32.23 -33.01 -50.44
C ASP A 242 -32.19 -31.48 -50.54
N PHE A 243 -32.43 -30.78 -49.44
CA PHE A 243 -32.31 -29.33 -49.36
C PHE A 243 -30.86 -28.86 -49.49
N PHE A 244 -29.91 -29.48 -48.77
CA PHE A 244 -28.49 -29.12 -48.87
C PHE A 244 -27.94 -29.38 -50.27
N ASN A 245 -28.20 -30.56 -50.85
CA ASN A 245 -27.76 -30.91 -52.21
C ASN A 245 -28.26 -29.93 -53.28
N LYS A 246 -29.46 -29.35 -53.09
CA LYS A 246 -30.05 -28.38 -54.02
C LYS A 246 -29.40 -26.99 -53.92
N PHE A 247 -28.87 -26.62 -52.77
CA PHE A 247 -28.33 -25.30 -52.48
C PHE A 247 -26.81 -25.27 -52.23
N ASP A 248 -26.13 -26.41 -52.33
CA ASP A 248 -24.67 -26.57 -52.17
C ASP A 248 -23.83 -25.51 -52.91
N PRO A 249 -24.11 -25.16 -54.18
CA PRO A 249 -23.35 -24.11 -54.88
C PRO A 249 -23.53 -22.72 -54.25
N ILE A 250 -24.71 -22.46 -53.68
CA ILE A 250 -25.09 -21.17 -53.07
C ILE A 250 -24.50 -21.05 -51.66
N PHE A 251 -24.52 -22.13 -50.88
CA PHE A 251 -23.86 -22.18 -49.57
C PHE A 251 -22.33 -22.08 -49.67
N GLY A 252 -21.72 -22.62 -50.72
CA GLY A 252 -20.27 -22.49 -50.96
C GLY A 252 -19.82 -21.03 -51.14
N VAL A 253 -20.63 -20.19 -51.78
CA VAL A 253 -20.29 -18.77 -52.07
C VAL A 253 -20.76 -17.84 -50.95
N LEU A 254 -21.97 -18.03 -50.41
CA LEU A 254 -22.56 -17.14 -49.40
C LEU A 254 -22.21 -17.54 -47.96
N GLY A 255 -21.94 -18.83 -47.70
CA GLY A 255 -21.69 -19.35 -46.36
C GLY A 255 -20.47 -18.72 -45.69
N PHE A 256 -19.38 -18.50 -46.43
CA PHE A 256 -18.19 -17.85 -45.89
C PHE A 256 -18.43 -16.38 -45.50
N SER A 257 -19.26 -15.65 -46.26
CA SER A 257 -19.56 -14.24 -45.97
C SER A 257 -20.48 -14.07 -44.76
N ILE A 258 -21.45 -14.97 -44.59
CA ILE A 258 -22.39 -14.92 -43.47
C ILE A 258 -21.66 -15.30 -42.17
N VAL A 259 -20.84 -16.35 -42.19
CA VAL A 259 -20.05 -16.80 -41.03
C VAL A 259 -19.10 -15.70 -40.55
N GLY A 260 -18.44 -14.97 -41.46
CA GLY A 260 -17.55 -13.85 -41.10
C GLY A 260 -18.23 -12.75 -40.26
N ASN A 261 -19.46 -12.39 -40.60
CA ASN A 261 -20.20 -11.32 -39.91
C ASN A 261 -20.74 -11.74 -38.53
N PHE A 262 -20.99 -13.04 -38.30
CA PHE A 262 -21.43 -13.55 -37.00
C PHE A 262 -20.28 -13.87 -36.04
N ILE A 263 -19.07 -14.15 -36.55
CA ILE A 263 -17.90 -14.45 -35.71
C ILE A 263 -17.53 -13.27 -34.81
N ALA A 264 -17.49 -12.05 -35.34
CA ALA A 264 -17.07 -10.87 -34.59
C ALA A 264 -17.96 -10.55 -33.36
N PRO A 265 -19.30 -10.45 -33.46
CA PRO A 265 -20.16 -10.19 -32.31
C PRO A 265 -20.17 -11.37 -31.32
N PHE A 266 -20.16 -12.62 -31.81
CA PHE A 266 -20.11 -13.81 -30.96
C PHE A 266 -18.80 -13.88 -30.15
N SER A 267 -17.68 -13.51 -30.77
CA SER A 267 -16.39 -13.46 -30.10
C SER A 267 -16.36 -12.41 -28.99
N LYS A 268 -16.96 -11.23 -29.24
CA LYS A 268 -17.10 -10.17 -28.23
C LYS A 268 -17.99 -10.60 -27.06
N PHE A 269 -19.08 -11.31 -27.35
CA PHE A 269 -20.03 -11.79 -26.34
C PHE A 269 -19.42 -12.85 -25.43
N THR A 270 -18.78 -13.86 -26.01
CA THR A 270 -18.12 -14.95 -25.26
C THR A 270 -16.98 -14.41 -24.40
N TYR A 271 -16.15 -13.50 -24.92
CA TYR A 271 -15.12 -12.83 -24.12
C TYR A 271 -15.71 -12.09 -22.91
N LYS A 272 -16.78 -11.31 -23.11
CA LYS A 272 -17.42 -10.53 -22.05
C LYS A 272 -18.02 -11.43 -20.97
N ILE A 273 -18.67 -12.53 -21.35
CA ILE A 273 -19.24 -13.49 -20.39
C ILE A 273 -18.15 -14.17 -19.58
N ILE A 274 -17.10 -14.67 -20.23
CA ILE A 274 -16.02 -15.38 -19.55
C ILE A 274 -15.27 -14.43 -18.60
N ALA A 275 -15.00 -13.20 -19.04
CA ALA A 275 -14.39 -12.17 -18.20
C ALA A 275 -15.25 -11.88 -16.95
N GLN A 276 -16.56 -11.69 -17.12
CA GLN A 276 -17.47 -11.39 -16.02
C GLN A 276 -17.64 -12.57 -15.05
N LEU A 277 -17.76 -13.79 -15.59
CA LEU A 277 -17.91 -15.01 -14.80
C LEU A 277 -16.66 -15.28 -13.94
N LEU A 278 -15.49 -14.91 -14.45
CA LEU A 278 -14.22 -15.00 -13.72
C LEU A 278 -13.89 -13.74 -12.90
N GLY A 279 -14.88 -12.86 -12.68
CA GLY A 279 -14.80 -11.76 -11.72
C GLY A 279 -14.26 -10.44 -12.26
N TYR A 280 -14.12 -10.27 -13.58
CA TYR A 280 -13.63 -9.02 -14.16
C TYR A 280 -14.74 -7.93 -14.17
N PRO A 281 -14.47 -6.70 -13.67
CA PRO A 281 -15.49 -5.66 -13.51
C PRO A 281 -16.09 -5.20 -14.84
N LYS A 282 -17.42 -5.02 -14.88
CA LYS A 282 -18.12 -4.58 -16.10
C LYS A 282 -17.61 -3.23 -16.62
N GLY A 283 -17.37 -2.27 -15.72
CA GLY A 283 -16.94 -0.90 -16.09
C GLY A 283 -15.55 -0.80 -16.71
N LEU A 284 -14.69 -1.82 -16.56
CA LEU A 284 -13.36 -1.85 -17.16
C LEU A 284 -13.35 -2.48 -18.57
N LEU A 285 -14.33 -3.33 -18.88
CA LEU A 285 -14.44 -3.98 -20.19
C LEU A 285 -14.85 -3.03 -21.32
N ASP A 286 -15.55 -1.96 -20.98
CA ASP A 286 -16.07 -1.01 -21.96
C ASP A 286 -15.00 0.06 -22.32
N ASN A 287 -13.95 0.24 -21.50
CA ASN A 287 -12.86 1.22 -21.74
C ASN A 287 -11.67 0.68 -22.56
N GLU A 288 -11.38 -0.63 -22.53
CA GLU A 288 -10.24 -1.25 -23.24
C GLU A 288 -10.38 -1.27 -24.78
N ARG A 289 -11.43 -0.67 -25.35
CA ARG A 289 -11.65 -0.58 -26.81
C ARG A 289 -11.64 0.85 -27.37
N SER A 290 -11.12 1.81 -26.60
CA SER A 290 -10.82 3.16 -27.07
C SER A 290 -9.36 3.33 -27.56
N ILE A 291 -8.61 2.23 -27.67
CA ILE A 291 -7.29 2.14 -28.30
C ILE A 291 -7.37 1.12 -29.44
#